data_AF-A0A916FGY6-F1
#
_entry.id   AF-A0A916FGY6-F1
#
_cell.length_a   1.000
_cell.length_b   1.000
_cell.length_c   1.000
_cell.angle_alpha   90.00
_cell.angle_beta   90.00
_cell.angle_gamma   90.00
#
_symmetry.space_group_name_H-M   'P 1'
#
loop_
_entity.id
_entity.type
_entity.pdbx_description
1 polymer ?
#
loop_
_entity_poly.entity_id
_entity_poly.type
_entity_poly.pdbx_seq_one_letter_code
_entity_poly.pdbx_strand_id
1 'polypeptide(L)'
;MTDNTFQLSGFALPGVNADPFGLWEVVPASRGVSFAVGEVAQPEEPIHRVNFAAADEGRALLQLKRRDLQEQEALLQQAEQRLAQIAQAGGVSFAAPLDQPPEFVQPTQTLEAALQRLMEPVSYGLFDRRKQAEQEGDLEATSQWRRFLEQVREMMAHYAHVETAIAGVPIGRTAVGWMGDFRTTWIPTVTSDDMALHRHNVAVTLQWRRGTLRFVGVVGAGAANIAVKLGMPGGQWLALPAVWNFVKDVLAEWRKLQAIKRQ
;
A
#
# COMPACT_ATOMS: atom_id res chain seq x y z
N MET A 1 -25.01 14.54 -10.04
CA MET A 1 -24.79 13.22 -9.42
C MET A 1 -23.42 13.29 -8.77
N THR A 2 -23.36 13.31 -7.44
CA THR A 2 -22.10 13.25 -6.70
C THR A 2 -21.71 11.79 -6.58
N ASP A 3 -20.63 11.40 -7.25
CA ASP A 3 -20.08 10.06 -7.14
C ASP A 3 -19.46 9.83 -5.75
N ASN A 4 -19.45 8.57 -5.31
CA ASN A 4 -18.81 8.15 -4.07
C ASN A 4 -17.28 8.19 -4.27
N THR A 5 -16.57 9.08 -3.57
CA THR A 5 -15.12 9.27 -3.75
C THR A 5 -14.34 8.99 -2.47
N PHE A 6 -13.19 8.31 -2.60
CA PHE A 6 -12.24 8.02 -1.54
C PHE A 6 -10.90 8.64 -1.92
N GLN A 7 -10.60 9.81 -1.37
CA GLN A 7 -9.45 10.61 -1.77
C GLN A 7 -8.42 10.71 -0.66
N LEU A 8 -7.16 10.61 -1.05
CA LEU A 8 -6.01 10.91 -0.20
C LEU A 8 -5.30 12.14 -0.78
N SER A 9 -5.33 13.26 -0.07
CA SER A 9 -4.72 14.54 -0.48
C SER A 9 -3.68 15.02 0.54
N GLY A 10 -2.89 16.04 0.17
CA GLY A 10 -1.78 16.54 1.00
C GLY A 10 -0.48 15.76 0.83
N PHE A 11 -0.32 15.05 -0.29
CA PHE A 11 0.88 14.27 -0.62
C PHE A 11 1.47 14.71 -1.96
N ALA A 12 2.79 14.86 -2.04
CA ALA A 12 3.50 15.00 -3.31
C ALA A 12 3.92 13.60 -3.79
N LEU A 13 3.28 13.07 -4.83
CA LEU A 13 3.59 11.75 -5.38
C LEU A 13 4.42 11.81 -6.67
N PRO A 14 5.75 11.70 -6.62
CA PRO A 14 6.49 11.30 -7.80
C PRO A 14 6.40 9.76 -7.98
N GLY A 15 5.76 9.30 -9.06
CA GLY A 15 5.96 7.94 -9.60
C GLY A 15 5.28 6.76 -8.90
N VAL A 16 4.37 6.98 -7.94
CA VAL A 16 3.44 5.95 -7.44
C VAL A 16 2.04 6.52 -7.56
N ASN A 17 1.36 6.23 -8.66
CA ASN A 17 0.01 6.74 -8.94
C ASN A 17 -1.09 5.90 -8.25
N ALA A 18 -0.75 4.96 -7.36
CA ALA A 18 -1.72 4.01 -6.81
C ALA A 18 -1.42 3.58 -5.37
N ASP A 19 -2.46 3.54 -4.55
CA ASP A 19 -2.48 2.90 -3.23
C ASP A 19 -2.19 1.39 -3.35
N PRO A 20 -1.26 0.81 -2.56
CA PRO A 20 -0.98 -0.63 -2.58
C PRO A 20 -2.22 -1.50 -2.31
N PHE A 21 -3.20 -0.98 -1.55
CA PHE A 21 -4.46 -1.68 -1.27
C PHE A 21 -5.58 -1.32 -2.26
N GLY A 22 -5.36 -0.33 -3.14
CA GLY A 22 -6.35 0.15 -4.11
C GLY A 22 -7.62 0.71 -3.48
N LEU A 23 -7.53 1.20 -2.23
CA LEU A 23 -8.64 1.77 -1.47
C LEU A 23 -8.80 3.26 -1.76
N TRP A 24 -7.69 3.99 -1.86
CA TRP A 24 -7.66 5.43 -2.01
C TRP A 24 -7.19 5.87 -3.40
N GLU A 25 -7.91 6.82 -3.98
CA GLU A 25 -7.42 7.62 -5.09
C GLU A 25 -6.48 8.69 -4.52
N VAL A 26 -5.21 8.68 -4.94
CA VAL A 26 -4.27 9.66 -4.43
C VAL A 26 -4.31 10.91 -5.30
N VAL A 27 -4.77 12.00 -4.71
CA VAL A 27 -4.87 13.31 -5.34
C VAL A 27 -3.55 14.04 -5.07
N PRO A 28 -2.76 14.38 -6.11
CA PRO A 28 -1.52 15.10 -5.91
C PRO A 28 -1.80 16.44 -5.23
N ALA A 29 -0.98 16.79 -4.23
CA ALA A 29 -1.02 18.10 -3.60
C ALA A 29 -0.95 19.17 -4.68
N SER A 30 -1.99 20.02 -4.74
CA SER A 30 -1.96 21.16 -5.63
C SER A 30 -0.86 22.07 -5.10
N ARG A 31 0.27 22.21 -5.80
CA ARG A 31 1.16 23.34 -5.52
C ARG A 31 0.44 24.60 -5.93
N GLY A 32 -0.48 25.07 -5.07
CA GLY A 32 -1.02 26.40 -5.14
C GLY A 32 0.17 27.35 -5.05
N VAL A 33 0.51 27.97 -6.18
CA VAL A 33 1.49 29.05 -6.20
C VAL A 33 0.83 30.20 -5.47
N SER A 34 1.01 30.27 -4.15
CA SER A 34 0.62 31.44 -3.38
C SER A 34 1.61 32.55 -3.75
N PHE A 35 1.13 33.60 -4.42
CA PHE A 35 1.92 34.79 -4.76
C PHE A 35 2.07 35.74 -3.57
N ALA A 36 1.75 35.30 -2.34
CA ALA A 36 2.00 36.06 -1.14
C ALA A 36 3.49 36.01 -0.78
N VAL A 37 4.17 37.14 -0.95
CA VAL A 37 5.55 37.35 -0.50
C VAL A 37 5.62 37.10 1.01
N GLY A 38 6.25 35.99 1.41
CA GLY A 38 6.61 35.71 2.81
C GLY A 38 5.90 34.54 3.48
N GLU A 39 4.90 33.92 2.85
CA GLU A 39 4.30 32.69 3.39
C GLU A 39 5.01 31.48 2.77
N VAL A 40 5.87 30.83 3.55
CA VAL A 40 6.32 29.47 3.25
C VAL A 40 5.05 28.65 3.12
N ALA A 41 4.75 28.14 1.92
CA ALA A 41 3.61 27.25 1.68
C ALA A 41 3.63 26.17 2.76
N GLN A 42 2.69 26.24 3.70
CA GLN A 42 2.60 25.23 4.74
C GLN A 42 2.40 23.89 4.04
N PRO A 43 3.15 22.84 4.41
CA PRO A 43 2.89 21.52 3.87
C PRO A 43 1.41 21.21 4.11
N GLU A 44 0.65 20.97 3.04
CA GLU A 44 -0.74 20.53 3.15
C GLU A 44 -0.76 19.29 4.03
N GLU A 45 -1.42 19.37 5.19
CA GLU A 45 -1.54 18.23 6.08
C GLU A 45 -2.22 17.07 5.33
N PRO A 46 -1.85 15.81 5.60
CA PRO A 46 -2.47 14.69 4.91
C PRO A 46 -3.94 14.54 5.31
N ILE A 47 -4.84 14.58 4.31
CA ILE A 47 -6.28 14.47 4.49
C ILE A 47 -6.80 13.22 3.76
N HIS A 48 -7.45 12.34 4.52
CA HIS A 48 -8.30 11.27 4.02
C HIS A 48 -9.72 11.80 3.90
N ARG A 49 -10.14 12.15 2.68
CA ARG A 49 -11.48 12.68 2.43
C ARG A 49 -12.33 11.62 1.78
N VAL A 50 -13.50 11.35 2.36
CA VAL A 50 -14.50 10.47 1.76
C VAL A 50 -15.80 11.24 1.59
N ASN A 51 -16.31 11.26 0.37
CA ASN A 51 -17.60 11.84 0.05
C ASN A 51 -18.56 10.75 -0.39
N PHE A 52 -19.68 10.62 0.31
CA PHE A 52 -20.73 9.67 -0.02
C PHE A 52 -21.89 10.37 -0.72
N ALA A 53 -22.56 9.70 -1.66
CA ALA A 53 -23.79 10.21 -2.25
C ALA A 53 -24.94 10.23 -1.21
N ALA A 54 -25.03 9.18 -0.39
CA ALA A 54 -26.01 9.04 0.68
C ALA A 54 -25.44 8.23 1.86
N ALA A 55 -26.05 8.37 3.05
CA ALA A 55 -25.59 7.70 4.27
C ALA A 55 -25.65 6.16 4.19
N ASP A 56 -26.76 5.61 3.65
CA ASP A 56 -26.94 4.16 3.50
C ASP A 56 -25.93 3.54 2.53
N GLU A 57 -25.72 4.18 1.38
CA GLU A 57 -24.68 3.79 0.42
C GLU A 57 -23.30 3.85 1.05
N GLY A 58 -23.00 4.92 1.80
CA GLY A 58 -21.73 5.07 2.49
C GLY A 58 -21.47 3.96 3.50
N ARG A 59 -22.49 3.52 4.24
CA ARG A 59 -22.37 2.39 5.17
C ARG A 59 -22.06 1.10 4.44
N ALA A 60 -22.80 0.78 3.37
CA ALA A 60 -22.58 -0.41 2.57
C ALA A 60 -21.17 -0.43 1.95
N LEU A 61 -20.73 0.71 1.42
CA LEU A 61 -19.39 0.86 0.84
C LEU A 61 -18.29 0.69 1.90
N LEU A 62 -18.40 1.32 3.06
CA LEU A 62 -17.42 1.17 4.13
C LEU A 62 -17.35 -0.26 4.66
N GLN A 63 -18.48 -0.96 4.72
CA GLN A 63 -18.50 -2.38 5.10
C GLN A 63 -17.78 -3.26 4.07
N LEU A 64 -17.99 -2.99 2.77
CA LEU A 64 -17.25 -3.66 1.70
C LEU A 64 -15.75 -3.38 1.80
N LYS A 65 -15.36 -2.12 1.94
CA LYS A 65 -13.94 -1.73 2.09
C LYS A 65 -13.27 -2.37 3.31
N ARG A 66 -14.00 -2.46 4.43
CA ARG A 66 -13.51 -3.15 5.64
C ARG A 66 -13.24 -4.63 5.38
N ARG A 67 -14.14 -5.32 4.67
CA ARG A 67 -13.95 -6.73 4.30
C ARG A 67 -12.75 -6.88 3.37
N ASP A 68 -12.64 -6.04 2.35
CA ASP A 68 -11.51 -6.06 1.41
C ASP A 68 -10.17 -5.88 2.14
N LEU A 69 -10.10 -4.94 3.10
CA LEU A 69 -8.90 -4.75 3.93
C LEU A 69 -8.58 -5.96 4.82
N GLN A 70 -9.59 -6.65 5.36
CA GLN A 70 -9.38 -7.87 6.17
C GLN A 70 -8.84 -9.01 5.32
N GLU A 71 -9.36 -9.20 4.11
CA GLU A 71 -8.87 -10.20 3.16
C GLU A 71 -7.42 -9.89 2.72
N GLN A 72 -7.11 -8.63 2.44
CA GLN A 72 -5.75 -8.19 2.12
C GLN A 72 -4.79 -8.39 3.30
N GLU A 73 -5.20 -8.13 4.55
CA GLU A 73 -4.36 -8.41 5.72
C GLU A 73 -4.07 -9.90 5.88
N ALA A 74 -5.07 -10.76 5.64
CA ALA A 74 -4.88 -12.21 5.64
C ALA A 74 -3.89 -12.65 4.54
N LEU A 75 -3.93 -12.03 3.36
CA LEU A 75 -2.97 -12.28 2.29
C LEU A 75 -1.57 -11.83 2.64
N LEU A 76 -1.40 -10.67 3.28
CA LEU A 76 -0.08 -10.23 3.75
C LEU A 76 0.52 -11.21 4.75
N GLN A 77 -0.30 -11.75 5.65
CA GLN A 77 0.14 -12.79 6.58
C GLN A 77 0.56 -14.07 5.85
N GLN A 78 -0.16 -14.47 4.81
CA GLN A 78 0.23 -15.62 3.98
C GLN A 78 1.52 -15.34 3.20
N ALA A 79 1.66 -14.14 2.61
CA ALA A 79 2.87 -13.73 1.91
C ALA A 79 4.10 -13.75 2.82
N GLU A 80 3.95 -13.29 4.07
CA GLU A 80 4.99 -13.36 5.10
C GLU A 80 5.41 -14.81 5.40
N GLN A 81 4.44 -15.71 5.60
CA GLN A 81 4.70 -17.14 5.81
C GLN A 81 5.39 -17.77 4.60
N ARG A 82 5.01 -17.41 3.38
CA ARG A 82 5.64 -17.90 2.15
C ARG A 82 7.07 -17.43 2.00
N LEU A 83 7.34 -16.14 2.24
CA LEU A 83 8.70 -15.61 2.26
C LEU A 83 9.58 -16.33 3.29
N ALA A 84 9.05 -16.63 4.46
CA ALA A 84 9.75 -17.41 5.48
C ALA A 84 10.03 -18.86 5.03
N GLN A 85 9.07 -19.52 4.36
CA GLN A 85 9.25 -20.87 3.82
C GLN A 85 10.33 -20.90 2.72
N ILE A 86 10.30 -19.96 1.79
CA ILE A 86 11.30 -19.85 0.71
C ILE A 86 12.69 -19.63 1.31
N ALA A 87 12.81 -18.75 2.31
CA ALA A 87 14.07 -18.50 3.01
C ALA A 87 14.57 -19.75 3.78
N GLN A 88 13.68 -20.62 4.25
CA GLN A 88 14.05 -21.86 4.96
C GLN A 88 14.44 -23.00 4.03
N ALA A 89 13.83 -23.11 2.85
CA ALA A 89 14.06 -24.20 1.90
C ALA A 89 15.49 -24.20 1.31
N GLY A 90 16.23 -23.08 1.41
CA GLY A 90 17.63 -22.98 0.99
C GLY A 90 17.85 -23.23 -0.51
N GLY A 91 16.77 -23.24 -1.29
CA GLY A 91 16.74 -23.63 -2.68
C GLY A 91 15.36 -23.36 -3.28
N VAL A 92 15.34 -23.29 -4.60
CA VAL A 92 14.19 -22.81 -5.37
C VAL A 92 13.43 -24.03 -5.87
N SER A 93 12.18 -24.20 -5.44
CA SER A 93 11.41 -25.40 -5.74
C SER A 93 10.36 -25.10 -6.79
N PHE A 94 10.65 -25.47 -8.03
CA PHE A 94 9.75 -25.29 -9.17
C PHE A 94 8.48 -26.18 -9.13
N ALA A 95 8.35 -27.03 -8.12
CA ALA A 95 7.12 -27.77 -7.91
C ALA A 95 6.11 -26.80 -7.28
N ALA A 96 5.22 -26.23 -8.12
CA ALA A 96 4.03 -25.57 -7.61
C ALA A 96 3.30 -26.56 -6.68
N PRO A 97 3.20 -26.28 -5.37
CA PRO A 97 2.41 -27.12 -4.49
C PRO A 97 1.00 -27.18 -5.06
N LEU A 98 0.45 -28.38 -5.23
CA LEU A 98 -0.91 -28.59 -5.76
C LEU A 98 -1.99 -27.83 -4.95
N ASP A 99 -1.66 -27.46 -3.71
CA ASP A 99 -2.52 -26.70 -2.77
C ASP A 99 -2.18 -25.20 -2.71
N GLN A 100 -1.39 -24.64 -3.64
CA GLN A 100 -1.04 -23.23 -3.61
C GLN A 100 -2.21 -22.36 -4.11
N PRO A 101 -2.63 -21.31 -3.37
CA PRO A 101 -3.67 -20.42 -3.85
C PRO A 101 -3.24 -19.72 -5.14
N PRO A 102 -4.17 -19.49 -6.10
CA PRO A 102 -3.84 -18.99 -7.44
C PRO A 102 -3.13 -17.63 -7.40
N GLU A 103 -3.45 -16.78 -6.43
CA GLU A 103 -2.81 -15.48 -6.23
C GLU A 103 -1.33 -15.55 -5.87
N PHE A 104 -0.80 -16.72 -5.49
CA PHE A 104 0.62 -16.91 -5.15
C PHE A 104 1.42 -17.65 -6.21
N VAL A 105 0.79 -18.31 -7.19
CA VAL A 105 1.50 -19.18 -8.14
C VAL A 105 2.51 -18.40 -8.98
N GLN A 106 2.05 -17.38 -9.72
CA GLN A 106 2.94 -16.57 -10.55
C GLN A 106 3.90 -15.70 -9.72
N PRO A 107 3.47 -15.00 -8.64
CA PRO A 107 4.39 -14.21 -7.84
C PRO A 107 5.53 -15.04 -7.24
N THR A 108 5.25 -16.26 -6.76
CA THR A 108 6.27 -17.14 -6.19
C THR A 108 7.31 -17.51 -7.23
N GLN A 109 6.90 -17.92 -8.43
CA GLN A 109 7.81 -18.26 -9.53
C GLN A 109 8.69 -17.08 -9.93
N THR A 110 8.12 -15.87 -9.99
CA THR A 110 8.86 -14.64 -10.30
C THR A 110 9.90 -14.30 -9.24
N LEU A 111 9.53 -14.41 -7.95
CA LEU A 111 10.44 -14.22 -6.82
C LEU A 111 11.59 -15.22 -6.87
N GLU A 112 11.25 -16.50 -6.99
CA GLU A 112 12.17 -17.61 -7.06
C GLU A 112 13.20 -17.43 -8.19
N ALA A 113 12.74 -17.10 -9.39
CA ALA A 113 13.61 -16.81 -10.52
C ALA A 113 14.49 -15.58 -10.27
N ALA A 114 14.00 -14.55 -9.56
CA ALA A 114 14.81 -13.39 -9.18
C ALA A 114 15.90 -13.76 -8.16
N LEU A 115 15.59 -14.61 -7.18
CA LEU A 115 16.57 -15.05 -6.18
C LEU A 115 17.66 -15.93 -6.77
N GLN A 116 17.34 -16.82 -7.70
CA GLN A 116 18.35 -17.63 -8.40
C GLN A 116 19.38 -16.76 -9.11
N ARG A 117 18.93 -15.70 -9.78
CA ARG A 117 19.81 -14.77 -10.50
C ARG A 117 20.80 -14.08 -9.56
N LEU A 118 20.40 -13.80 -8.32
CA LEU A 118 21.32 -13.24 -7.32
C LEU A 118 22.42 -14.22 -6.92
N MET A 119 22.16 -15.53 -7.05
CA MET A 119 23.11 -16.61 -6.74
C MET A 119 23.99 -17.01 -7.93
N GLU A 120 23.63 -16.65 -9.16
CA GLU A 120 24.42 -17.00 -10.35
C GLU A 120 25.73 -16.20 -10.43
N PRO A 121 26.89 -16.83 -10.73
CA PRO A 121 28.14 -16.12 -10.95
C PRO A 121 28.03 -15.12 -12.11
N VAL A 122 28.46 -13.88 -11.91
CA VAL A 122 28.40 -12.83 -12.93
C VAL A 122 29.28 -13.21 -14.12
N SER A 123 28.67 -13.74 -15.19
CA SER A 123 29.36 -13.98 -16.46
C SER A 123 29.44 -12.69 -17.27
N TYR A 124 30.67 -12.24 -17.57
CA TYR A 124 30.96 -11.07 -18.40
C TYR A 124 31.07 -11.50 -19.87
N GLY A 125 29.96 -11.51 -20.61
CA GLY A 125 29.99 -11.76 -22.05
C GLY A 125 28.60 -11.93 -22.67
N LEU A 126 28.35 -11.22 -23.79
CA LEU A 126 27.20 -11.34 -24.72
C LEU A 126 25.77 -11.07 -24.20
N PHE A 127 25.52 -10.99 -22.88
CA PHE A 127 24.20 -10.75 -22.28
C PHE A 127 23.89 -9.28 -21.90
N ASP A 128 24.70 -8.30 -22.33
CA ASP A 128 24.63 -6.91 -21.85
C ASP A 128 23.26 -6.23 -22.04
N ARG A 129 22.56 -6.47 -23.16
CA ARG A 129 21.26 -5.81 -23.40
C ARG A 129 20.14 -6.36 -22.50
N ARG A 130 20.18 -7.65 -22.17
CA ARG A 130 19.21 -8.28 -21.26
C ARG A 130 19.50 -7.89 -19.81
N LYS A 131 20.78 -7.89 -19.42
CA LYS A 131 21.25 -7.38 -18.13
C LYS A 131 20.92 -5.90 -17.93
N GLN A 132 20.97 -5.08 -18.97
CA GLN A 132 20.58 -3.66 -18.91
C GLN A 132 19.10 -3.49 -18.58
N ALA A 133 18.20 -4.14 -19.32
CA ALA A 133 16.75 -4.07 -19.04
C ALA A 133 16.40 -4.63 -17.64
N GLU A 134 17.13 -5.65 -17.19
CA GLU A 134 16.95 -6.25 -15.86
C GLU A 134 17.46 -5.33 -14.74
N GLN A 135 18.63 -4.70 -14.91
CA GLN A 135 19.15 -3.69 -13.98
C GLN A 135 18.23 -2.45 -13.92
N GLU A 136 17.67 -2.04 -15.06
CA GLU A 136 16.67 -0.97 -15.12
C GLU A 136 15.42 -1.34 -14.28
N GLY A 137 14.94 -2.58 -14.37
CA GLY A 137 13.82 -3.07 -13.57
C GLY A 137 14.09 -3.13 -12.07
N ASP A 138 15.27 -3.58 -11.66
CA ASP A 138 15.67 -3.63 -10.23
C ASP A 138 15.86 -2.22 -9.65
N LEU A 139 16.44 -1.30 -10.44
CA LEU A 139 16.56 0.11 -10.08
C LEU A 139 15.19 0.78 -9.99
N GLU A 140 14.27 0.47 -10.91
CA GLU A 140 12.91 0.96 -10.86
C GLU A 140 12.20 0.48 -9.59
N ALA A 141 12.23 -0.81 -9.30
CA ALA A 141 11.61 -1.38 -8.10
C ALA A 141 12.21 -0.80 -6.81
N THR A 142 13.53 -0.61 -6.75
CA THR A 142 14.20 0.06 -5.62
C THR A 142 13.74 1.51 -5.47
N SER A 143 13.61 2.23 -6.59
CA SER A 143 13.13 3.61 -6.59
C SER A 143 11.67 3.70 -6.14
N GLN A 144 10.81 2.79 -6.61
CA GLN A 144 9.41 2.69 -6.19
C GLN A 144 9.31 2.40 -4.70
N TRP A 145 10.10 1.46 -4.18
CA TRP A 145 10.15 1.15 -2.75
C TRP A 145 10.60 2.34 -1.91
N ARG A 146 11.67 3.04 -2.30
CA ARG A 146 12.16 4.22 -1.58
C ARG A 146 11.10 5.31 -1.51
N ARG A 147 10.46 5.60 -2.65
CA ARG A 147 9.37 6.60 -2.72
C ARG A 147 8.19 6.15 -1.86
N PHE A 148 7.86 4.86 -1.87
CA PHE A 148 6.82 4.32 -1.00
C PHE A 148 7.17 4.45 0.49
N LEU A 149 8.41 4.18 0.89
CA LEU A 149 8.87 4.41 2.28
C LEU A 149 8.79 5.89 2.68
N GLU A 150 9.17 6.79 1.78
CA GLU A 150 9.04 8.23 2.00
C GLU A 150 7.56 8.61 2.20
N GLN A 151 6.65 8.05 1.40
CA GLN A 151 5.20 8.26 1.56
C GLN A 151 4.68 7.74 2.90
N VAL A 152 5.07 6.52 3.28
CA VAL A 152 4.66 5.97 4.57
C VAL A 152 5.20 6.83 5.71
N ARG A 153 6.45 7.28 5.61
CA ARG A 153 7.03 8.20 6.60
C ARG A 153 6.27 9.52 6.68
N GLU A 154 5.93 10.15 5.56
CA GLU A 154 5.17 11.41 5.54
C GLU A 154 3.75 11.26 6.10
N MET A 155 3.07 10.17 5.73
CA MET A 155 1.75 9.80 6.24
C MET A 155 1.76 9.58 7.76
N MET A 156 2.88 9.10 8.28
CA MET A 156 3.10 8.84 9.69
C MET A 156 3.60 10.08 10.45
N ALA A 157 4.39 10.96 9.82
CA ALA A 157 4.98 12.11 10.50
C ALA A 157 3.97 13.21 10.88
N HIS A 158 2.83 13.28 10.19
CA HIS A 158 1.85 14.35 10.36
C HIS A 158 0.56 13.87 11.02
N TYR A 159 -0.14 14.81 11.68
CA TYR A 159 -1.52 14.62 12.09
C TYR A 159 -2.36 14.28 10.87
N ALA A 160 -3.09 13.18 10.98
CA ALA A 160 -3.95 12.74 9.90
C ALA A 160 -5.35 13.23 10.11
N HIS A 161 -5.90 13.87 9.09
CA HIS A 161 -7.29 14.27 9.11
C HIS A 161 -8.13 13.27 8.33
N VAL A 162 -9.18 12.78 8.96
CA VAL A 162 -10.22 12.00 8.30
C VAL A 162 -11.43 12.92 8.17
N GLU A 163 -11.84 13.22 6.95
CA GLU A 163 -13.03 14.00 6.63
C GLU A 163 -14.08 13.10 6.01
N THR A 164 -15.32 13.20 6.49
CA THR A 164 -16.46 12.55 5.86
C THR A 164 -17.47 13.59 5.44
N ALA A 165 -17.96 13.47 4.21
CA ALA A 165 -19.01 14.28 3.64
C ALA A 165 -20.13 13.41 3.06
N ILE A 166 -21.35 13.96 3.02
CA ILE A 166 -22.49 13.39 2.32
C ILE A 166 -22.99 14.43 1.32
N ALA A 167 -23.12 14.06 0.06
CA ALA A 167 -23.49 14.94 -1.05
C ALA A 167 -22.67 16.25 -1.07
N GLY A 168 -21.39 16.16 -0.74
CA GLY A 168 -20.47 17.30 -0.66
C GLY A 168 -20.54 18.11 0.64
N VAL A 169 -21.48 17.81 1.54
CA VAL A 169 -21.62 18.50 2.83
C VAL A 169 -20.79 17.78 3.88
N PRO A 170 -19.79 18.43 4.51
CA PRO A 170 -18.97 17.79 5.54
C PRO A 170 -19.83 17.48 6.77
N ILE A 171 -19.82 16.22 7.21
CA ILE A 171 -20.56 15.80 8.41
C ILE A 171 -19.67 15.70 9.64
N GLY A 172 -18.37 15.43 9.45
CA GLY A 172 -17.40 15.33 10.53
C GLY A 172 -15.96 15.32 10.05
N ARG A 173 -15.06 15.79 10.91
CA ARG A 173 -13.61 15.76 10.72
C ARG A 173 -12.95 15.23 11.99
N THR A 174 -12.15 14.19 11.86
CA THR A 174 -11.34 13.65 12.97
C THR A 174 -9.88 13.90 12.70
N ALA A 175 -9.21 14.63 13.57
CA ALA A 175 -7.76 14.65 13.67
C ALA A 175 -7.29 13.45 14.48
N VAL A 176 -6.36 12.68 13.91
CA VAL A 176 -5.69 11.55 14.55
C VAL A 176 -4.24 11.95 14.81
N GLY A 177 -3.88 12.08 16.08
CA GLY A 177 -2.51 12.33 16.48
C GLY A 177 -1.68 11.05 16.54
N TRP A 178 -0.35 11.24 16.59
CA TRP A 178 0.62 10.15 16.61
C TRP A 178 0.45 9.21 17.81
N MET A 179 0.04 9.75 18.96
CA MET A 179 -0.15 8.96 20.19
C MET A 179 -1.49 8.23 20.23
N GLY A 180 -2.27 8.28 19.15
CA GLY A 180 -3.62 7.73 19.10
C GLY A 180 -4.65 8.60 19.82
N ASP A 181 -4.37 9.89 20.00
CA ASP A 181 -5.36 10.87 20.41
C ASP A 181 -6.28 11.21 19.23
N PHE A 182 -7.57 11.27 19.50
CA PHE A 182 -8.60 11.58 18.51
C PHE A 182 -9.32 12.85 18.91
N ARG A 183 -9.39 13.81 17.99
CA ARG A 183 -10.22 15.00 18.14
C ARG A 183 -11.19 15.07 16.98
N THR A 184 -12.48 14.88 17.26
CA THR A 184 -13.52 14.94 16.24
C THR A 184 -14.30 16.25 16.37
N THR A 185 -14.41 16.98 15.27
CA THR A 185 -15.30 18.12 15.12
C THR A 185 -16.49 17.72 14.25
N TRP A 186 -17.66 18.22 14.64
CA TRP A 186 -18.95 17.91 14.01
C TRP A 186 -19.60 19.18 13.51
N ILE A 187 -20.42 19.08 12.47
CA ILE A 187 -21.34 20.16 12.14
C ILE A 187 -22.49 20.20 13.15
N PRO A 188 -23.10 21.38 13.43
CA PRO A 188 -24.17 21.49 14.41
C PRO A 188 -25.41 20.64 14.10
N THR A 189 -25.65 20.35 12.82
CA THR A 189 -26.84 19.64 12.33
C THR A 189 -26.61 18.14 12.13
N VAL A 190 -25.49 17.59 12.60
CA VAL A 190 -25.16 16.18 12.39
C VAL A 190 -26.11 15.27 13.16
N THR A 191 -26.58 14.20 12.52
CA THR A 191 -27.40 13.18 13.18
C THR A 191 -26.55 12.11 13.86
N SER A 192 -27.15 11.28 14.72
CA SER A 192 -26.46 10.11 15.29
C SER A 192 -25.96 9.14 14.23
N ASP A 193 -26.72 8.98 13.15
CA ASP A 193 -26.40 8.07 12.06
C ASP A 193 -25.24 8.58 11.22
N ASP A 194 -25.16 9.90 11.01
CA ASP A 194 -24.02 10.55 10.37
C ASP A 194 -22.76 10.42 11.24
N MET A 195 -22.89 10.62 12.56
CA MET A 195 -21.78 10.41 13.48
C MET A 195 -21.28 8.96 13.43
N ALA A 196 -22.19 7.98 13.37
CA ALA A 196 -21.85 6.58 13.22
C ALA A 196 -21.14 6.30 11.89
N LEU A 197 -21.62 6.87 10.77
CA LEU A 197 -20.97 6.76 9.46
C LEU A 197 -19.54 7.31 9.48
N HIS A 198 -19.34 8.50 10.05
CA HIS A 198 -18.00 9.09 10.18
C HIS A 198 -17.07 8.21 11.02
N ARG A 199 -17.55 7.67 12.16
CA ARG A 199 -16.77 6.73 12.99
C ARG A 199 -16.37 5.47 12.20
N HIS A 200 -17.26 4.94 11.37
CA HIS A 200 -16.94 3.80 10.51
C HIS A 200 -15.85 4.16 9.49
N ASN A 201 -15.91 5.36 8.91
CA ASN A 201 -14.89 5.85 8.00
C ASN A 201 -13.53 5.96 8.69
N VAL A 202 -13.47 6.60 9.87
CA VAL A 202 -12.25 6.69 10.68
C VAL A 202 -11.67 5.31 10.95
N ALA A 203 -12.49 4.34 11.35
CA ALA A 203 -12.03 2.97 11.59
C ALA A 203 -11.42 2.31 10.33
N VAL A 204 -12.04 2.49 9.17
CA VAL A 204 -11.52 1.97 7.88
C VAL A 204 -10.19 2.63 7.53
N THR A 205 -10.06 3.95 7.69
CA THR A 205 -8.80 4.66 7.45
C THR A 205 -7.68 4.18 8.37
N LEU A 206 -7.95 3.97 9.66
CA LEU A 206 -6.96 3.45 10.61
C LEU A 206 -6.54 2.00 10.29
N GLN A 207 -7.49 1.16 9.89
CA GLN A 207 -7.20 -0.20 9.46
C GLN A 207 -6.31 -0.22 8.22
N TRP A 208 -6.59 0.64 7.23
CA TRP A 208 -5.74 0.80 6.06
C TRP A 208 -4.32 1.25 6.45
N ARG A 209 -4.18 2.24 7.33
CA ARG A 209 -2.86 2.69 7.83
C ARG A 209 -2.06 1.57 8.48
N ARG A 210 -2.71 0.78 9.34
CA ARG A 210 -2.10 -0.41 9.95
C ARG A 210 -1.67 -1.42 8.90
N GLY A 211 -2.52 -1.68 7.90
CA GLY A 211 -2.20 -2.54 6.77
C GLY A 211 -0.96 -2.07 6.01
N THR A 212 -0.86 -0.77 5.71
CA THR A 212 0.29 -0.15 5.05
C THR A 212 1.59 -0.32 5.82
N LEU A 213 1.58 -0.10 7.14
CA LEU A 213 2.74 -0.34 7.99
C LEU A 213 3.14 -1.82 8.01
N ARG A 214 2.16 -2.71 8.09
CA ARG A 214 2.41 -4.15 8.06
C ARG A 214 3.03 -4.57 6.73
N PHE A 215 2.52 -4.07 5.61
CA PHE A 215 3.08 -4.32 4.29
C PHE A 215 4.55 -3.88 4.20
N VAL A 216 4.89 -2.68 4.70
CA VAL A 216 6.29 -2.24 4.83
C VAL A 216 7.13 -3.23 5.64
N GLY A 217 6.59 -3.66 6.79
CA GLY A 217 7.24 -4.63 7.66
C GLY A 217 7.49 -5.97 6.98
N VAL A 218 6.50 -6.52 6.26
CA VAL A 218 6.62 -7.80 5.54
C VAL A 218 7.68 -7.72 4.44
N VAL A 219 7.70 -6.65 3.66
CA VAL A 219 8.71 -6.47 2.59
C VAL A 219 10.11 -6.35 3.19
N GLY A 220 10.27 -5.52 4.23
CA GLY A 220 11.57 -5.32 4.89
C GLY A 220 12.09 -6.59 5.57
N ALA A 221 11.24 -7.27 6.36
CA ALA A 221 11.59 -8.50 7.05
C ALA A 221 11.85 -9.66 6.06
N GLY A 222 11.05 -9.77 5.00
CA GLY A 222 11.25 -10.76 3.95
C GLY A 222 12.61 -10.61 3.25
N ALA A 223 12.96 -9.38 2.85
CA ALA A 223 14.24 -9.09 2.22
C ALA A 223 15.43 -9.40 3.14
N ALA A 224 15.33 -9.03 4.42
CA ALA A 224 16.37 -9.32 5.42
C ALA A 224 16.54 -10.82 5.66
N ASN A 225 15.44 -11.57 5.81
CA ASN A 225 15.48 -13.02 6.02
C ASN A 225 16.12 -13.75 4.83
N ILE A 226 15.76 -13.37 3.60
CA ILE A 226 16.36 -13.91 2.39
C ILE A 226 17.86 -13.61 2.34
N ALA A 227 18.27 -12.37 2.63
CA ALA A 227 19.68 -11.98 2.59
C ALA A 227 20.56 -12.76 3.56
N VAL A 228 20.10 -12.93 4.80
CA VAL A 228 20.80 -13.73 5.83
C VAL A 228 20.97 -15.17 5.35
N LYS A 229 19.94 -15.74 4.71
CA LYS A 229 19.95 -17.13 4.24
C LYS A 229 20.83 -17.35 3.01
N LEU A 230 20.89 -16.37 2.11
CA LEU A 230 21.79 -16.40 0.96
C LEU A 230 23.26 -16.14 1.36
N GLY A 231 23.54 -15.75 2.60
CA GLY A 231 24.90 -15.50 3.08
C GLY A 231 25.58 -14.33 2.36
N MET A 232 24.80 -13.44 1.73
CA MET A 232 25.31 -12.35 0.90
C MET A 232 25.48 -11.08 1.75
N PRO A 233 26.71 -10.56 1.90
CA PRO A 233 26.93 -9.25 2.51
C PRO A 233 26.19 -8.18 1.69
N GLY A 234 25.28 -7.44 2.32
CA GLY A 234 24.44 -6.45 1.63
C GLY A 234 23.29 -7.06 0.80
N GLY A 235 23.08 -8.38 0.84
CA GLY A 235 22.04 -9.09 0.08
C GLY A 235 20.62 -8.60 0.36
N GLN A 236 20.39 -7.92 1.48
CA GLN A 236 19.08 -7.35 1.83
C GLN A 236 18.65 -6.26 0.85
N TRP A 237 19.60 -5.49 0.31
CA TRP A 237 19.32 -4.49 -0.71
C TRP A 237 19.08 -5.12 -2.07
N LEU A 238 19.72 -6.26 -2.34
CA LEU A 238 19.58 -7.02 -3.59
C LEU A 238 18.26 -7.82 -3.65
N ALA A 239 17.81 -8.36 -2.51
CA ALA A 239 16.56 -9.12 -2.42
C ALA A 239 15.32 -8.21 -2.36
N LEU A 240 15.50 -6.94 -1.95
CA LEU A 240 14.40 -6.01 -1.72
C LEU A 240 13.50 -5.76 -2.95
N PRO A 241 14.03 -5.52 -4.17
CA PRO A 241 13.22 -5.43 -5.38
C PRO A 241 12.35 -6.67 -5.62
N ALA A 242 12.93 -7.86 -5.45
CA ALA A 242 12.24 -9.12 -5.69
C ALA A 242 11.11 -9.34 -4.68
N VAL A 243 11.37 -9.09 -3.39
CA VAL A 243 10.36 -9.20 -2.32
C VAL A 243 9.27 -8.15 -2.48
N TRP A 244 9.63 -6.90 -2.82
CA TRP A 244 8.68 -5.83 -3.09
C TRP A 244 7.70 -6.22 -4.20
N ASN A 245 8.21 -6.70 -5.34
CA ASN A 245 7.40 -7.12 -6.46
C ASN A 245 6.54 -8.34 -6.09
N PHE A 246 7.09 -9.32 -5.38
CA PHE A 246 6.32 -10.47 -4.88
C PHE A 246 5.08 -10.05 -4.10
N VAL A 247 5.23 -9.22 -3.07
CA VAL A 247 4.08 -8.84 -2.22
C VAL A 247 3.09 -7.98 -3.00
N LYS A 248 3.56 -7.09 -3.89
CA LYS A 248 2.68 -6.32 -4.80
C LYS A 248 1.89 -7.20 -5.73
N ASP A 249 2.54 -8.18 -6.36
CA ASP A 249 1.93 -9.04 -7.36
C ASP A 249 0.88 -9.95 -6.73
N VAL A 250 1.12 -10.45 -5.51
CA VAL A 250 0.10 -11.18 -4.72
C VAL A 250 -1.16 -10.33 -4.51
N LEU A 251 -0.99 -9.07 -4.06
CA LEU A 251 -2.13 -8.16 -3.84
C LEU A 251 -2.83 -7.78 -5.15
N ALA A 252 -2.08 -7.65 -6.24
CA ALA A 252 -2.65 -7.37 -7.56
C ALA A 252 -3.45 -8.56 -8.10
N GLU A 253 -2.92 -9.77 -7.97
CA GLU A 253 -3.56 -10.98 -8.49
C GLU A 253 -4.86 -11.30 -7.74
N TRP A 254 -4.85 -11.17 -6.40
CA TRP A 254 -6.09 -11.29 -5.62
C TRP A 254 -7.16 -10.29 -6.07
N ARG A 255 -6.78 -9.03 -6.35
CA ARG A 255 -7.74 -8.03 -6.84
C ARG A 255 -8.34 -8.42 -8.19
N LYS A 256 -7.54 -8.94 -9.12
CA LYS A 256 -8.06 -9.45 -10.40
C LYS A 256 -9.05 -10.58 -10.19
N LEU A 257 -8.73 -11.53 -9.32
CA LEU A 257 -9.61 -12.66 -9.00
C LEU A 257 -10.93 -12.20 -8.35
N GLN A 258 -10.89 -11.19 -7.48
CA GLN A 258 -12.09 -10.60 -6.91
C GLN A 258 -12.94 -9.86 -7.94
N ALA A 259 -12.31 -9.14 -8.87
CA ALA A 259 -13.03 -8.47 -9.96
C ALA A 259 -13.78 -9.48 -10.85
N ILE A 260 -13.17 -10.64 -11.12
CA ILE A 260 -13.80 -11.74 -11.86
C ILE A 260 -14.98 -12.33 -11.08
N LYS A 261 -14.85 -12.55 -9.77
CA LYS A 261 -15.92 -13.11 -8.93
C LYS A 261 -17.13 -12.19 -8.75
N ARG A 262 -16.97 -10.89 -8.99
CA ARG A 262 -18.03 -9.88 -8.87
C ARG A 262 -18.81 -9.66 -10.18
N GLN A 263 -18.35 -10.22 -11.30
CA GLN A 263 -19.05 -10.25 -12.58
C GLN A 263 -19.99 -11.47 -12.67
#